data_AF-A0ABD5TVN2-F1
#
_entry.id   AF-A0ABD5TVN2-F1
#
_cell.length_a   1.000
_cell.length_b   1.000
_cell.length_c   1.000
_cell.angle_alpha   90.00
_cell.angle_beta   90.00
_cell.angle_gamma   90.00
#
_symmetry.space_group_name_H-M   'P 1'
#
loop_
_entity.id
_entity.type
_entity.pdbx_description
1 polymer ?
#
loop_
_entity_poly.entity_id
_entity_poly.type
_entity_poly.pdbx_seq_one_letter_code
_entity_poly.pdbx_strand_id
1 'polypeptide(L)'
;MDVEVVFRLLVAAFCVVAPSVLFVGLVRGLDKLRDDRLVEQVLERMDDDDATAPTYRRAPFTAAVSDGGRTAETAGCDVCGASNPPYASYCGACLSALDGDSRAPK
;
A
#
# COMPACT_ATOMS: atom_id res chain seq x y z
N MET A 1 50.88 1.72 4.64
CA MET A 1 49.50 1.86 5.15
C MET A 1 49.30 0.79 6.19
N ASP A 2 49.11 1.19 7.43
CA ASP A 2 48.95 0.26 8.54
C ASP A 2 47.68 -0.58 8.34
N VAL A 3 47.84 -1.90 8.25
CA VAL A 3 46.76 -2.85 7.94
C VAL A 3 45.61 -2.70 8.95
N GLU A 4 45.93 -2.37 10.21
CA GLU A 4 44.97 -2.08 11.27
C GLU A 4 44.07 -0.88 10.94
N VAL A 5 44.66 0.20 10.40
CA VAL A 5 43.92 1.42 10.05
C VAL A 5 42.97 1.16 8.89
N VAL A 6 43.43 0.42 7.88
CA VAL A 6 42.60 0.00 6.75
C VAL A 6 41.44 -0.87 7.22
N PHE A 7 41.70 -1.84 8.10
CA PHE A 7 40.66 -2.71 8.65
C PHE A 7 39.59 -1.94 9.44
N ARG A 8 40.01 -1.02 10.31
CA ARG A 8 39.09 -0.17 11.08
C ARG A 8 38.24 0.73 10.17
N LEU A 9 38.83 1.30 9.13
CA LEU A 9 38.08 2.10 8.15
C LEU A 9 37.03 1.26 7.42
N LEU A 10 37.36 0.03 7.02
CA LEU A 10 36.41 -0.88 6.37
C LEU A 10 35.25 -1.24 7.31
N VAL A 11 35.55 -1.59 8.57
CA VAL A 11 34.51 -1.91 9.56
C VAL A 11 33.63 -0.69 9.81
N ALA A 12 34.20 0.50 9.99
CA ALA A 12 33.44 1.72 10.20
C ALA A 12 32.54 2.05 8.99
N ALA A 13 33.07 1.97 7.77
CA ALA A 13 32.30 2.18 6.55
C ALA A 13 31.17 1.14 6.42
N PHE A 14 31.44 -0.13 6.72
CA PHE A 14 30.43 -1.17 6.74
C PHE A 14 29.33 -0.89 7.76
N CYS A 15 29.67 -0.55 9.01
CA CYS A 15 28.69 -0.23 10.05
C CYS A 15 27.80 0.96 9.70
N VAL A 16 28.28 1.90 8.89
CA VAL A 16 27.49 3.06 8.42
C VAL A 16 26.60 2.71 7.23
N VAL A 17 27.13 1.95 6.25
CA VAL A 17 26.43 1.66 4.99
C VAL A 17 25.47 0.47 5.12
N ALA A 18 25.86 -0.56 5.87
CA ALA A 18 25.11 -1.81 6.00
C ALA A 18 23.66 -1.61 6.48
N PRO A 19 23.34 -0.77 7.49
CA PRO A 19 21.96 -0.58 7.94
C PRO A 19 21.06 -0.02 6.84
N SER A 20 21.58 0.94 6.07
CA SER A 20 20.85 1.59 4.97
C SER A 20 20.61 0.61 3.83
N VAL A 21 21.65 -0.16 3.46
CA VAL A 21 21.53 -1.19 2.41
C VAL A 21 20.59 -2.31 2.84
N LEU A 22 20.64 -2.74 4.10
CA LEU A 22 19.76 -3.78 4.65
C LEU A 22 18.31 -3.31 4.65
N PHE A 23 18.06 -2.06 5.03
CA PHE A 23 16.72 -1.45 4.96
C PHE A 23 16.20 -1.40 3.53
N VAL A 24 16.96 -0.84 2.59
CA VAL A 24 16.55 -0.74 1.18
C VAL A 24 16.38 -2.12 0.55
N GLY A 25 17.27 -3.06 0.88
CA GLY A 25 17.20 -4.44 0.42
C GLY A 25 15.96 -5.14 0.95
N LEU A 26 15.60 -4.93 2.21
CA LEU A 26 14.38 -5.47 2.80
C LEU A 26 13.13 -4.90 2.11
N VAL A 27 13.06 -3.57 1.93
CA VAL A 27 11.93 -2.92 1.26
C VAL A 27 11.77 -3.45 -0.17
N ARG A 28 12.86 -3.48 -0.95
CA ARG A 28 12.83 -4.04 -2.31
C ARG A 28 12.48 -5.53 -2.34
N GLY A 29 12.94 -6.29 -1.35
CA GLY A 29 12.61 -7.71 -1.22
C GLY A 29 11.12 -7.92 -0.95
N LEU A 30 10.52 -7.09 -0.08
CA LEU A 30 9.09 -7.11 0.20
C LEU A 30 8.28 -6.68 -1.03
N ASP A 31 8.70 -5.64 -1.75
CA ASP A 31 8.06 -5.22 -3.00
C ASP A 31 8.09 -6.36 -4.03
N LYS A 32 9.23 -7.04 -4.20
CA LYS A 32 9.36 -8.16 -5.12
C LYS A 32 8.45 -9.34 -4.75
N LEU A 33 8.36 -9.69 -3.46
CA LEU A 33 7.46 -10.76 -3.01
C LEU A 33 5.98 -10.40 -3.17
N ARG A 34 5.65 -9.12 -3.04
CA ARG A 34 4.30 -8.62 -3.26
C ARG A 34 3.91 -8.73 -4.73
N ASP A 35 4.79 -8.34 -5.64
CA ASP A 35 4.55 -8.44 -7.09
C ASP A 35 4.49 -9.90 -7.54
N ASP A 36 5.49 -10.72 -7.21
CA ASP A 36 5.60 -12.09 -7.75
C ASP A 36 4.44 -13.02 -7.31
N ARG A 37 3.75 -12.74 -6.19
CA ARG A 37 2.64 -13.59 -5.71
C ARG A 37 1.24 -13.08 -6.05
N LEU A 38 1.06 -11.78 -6.20
CA LEU A 38 -0.24 -11.20 -6.54
C LEU A 38 -0.39 -11.00 -8.04
N VAL A 39 0.70 -10.70 -8.76
CA VAL A 39 0.64 -10.46 -10.21
C VAL A 39 0.35 -11.77 -10.94
N GLU A 40 1.00 -12.87 -10.61
CA GLU A 40 0.73 -14.16 -11.27
C GLU A 40 -0.72 -14.60 -11.05
N GLN A 41 -1.23 -14.47 -9.83
CA GLN A 41 -2.59 -14.88 -9.48
C GLN A 41 -3.67 -13.95 -10.05
N VAL A 42 -3.35 -12.66 -10.26
CA VAL A 42 -4.25 -11.71 -10.94
C VAL A 42 -4.20 -11.91 -12.46
N LEU A 43 -3.03 -12.16 -13.04
CA LEU A 43 -2.88 -12.47 -14.47
C LEU A 43 -3.61 -13.76 -14.83
N GLU A 44 -3.42 -14.83 -14.06
CA GLU A 44 -4.12 -16.10 -14.25
C GLU A 44 -5.65 -15.91 -14.10
N ARG A 45 -6.09 -15.09 -13.15
CA ARG A 45 -7.52 -14.77 -13.01
C ARG A 45 -8.07 -13.85 -14.10
N MET A 46 -7.27 -12.96 -14.67
CA MET A 46 -7.68 -12.10 -15.79
C MET A 46 -7.77 -12.89 -17.10
N ASP A 47 -6.90 -13.88 -17.32
CA ASP A 47 -6.97 -14.79 -18.46
C ASP A 47 -8.24 -15.67 -18.40
N ASP A 48 -8.64 -16.09 -17.19
CA ASP A 48 -9.92 -16.79 -16.95
C ASP A 48 -11.17 -15.88 -17.02
N ASP A 49 -11.09 -14.63 -16.53
CA ASP A 49 -12.23 -13.68 -16.50
C ASP A 49 -12.41 -12.88 -17.82
N ASP A 50 -11.52 -12.98 -18.83
CA ASP A 50 -11.74 -12.39 -20.17
C ASP A 50 -12.87 -13.10 -20.95
N ALA A 51 -13.39 -14.22 -20.42
CA ALA A 51 -14.66 -14.79 -20.86
C ALA A 51 -15.89 -14.10 -20.24
N THR A 52 -15.77 -13.26 -19.21
CA THR A 52 -16.90 -12.57 -18.56
C THR A 52 -16.49 -11.30 -17.78
N ALA A 53 -16.41 -10.15 -18.46
CA ALA A 53 -16.63 -8.76 -18.01
C ALA A 53 -16.22 -8.27 -16.58
N PRO A 54 -15.71 -7.03 -16.46
CA PRO A 54 -14.76 -6.64 -15.41
C PRO A 54 -15.42 -6.36 -14.07
N THR A 55 -14.90 -6.98 -13.01
CA THR A 55 -15.08 -6.47 -11.64
C THR A 55 -13.71 -6.10 -11.08
N TYR A 56 -13.52 -4.80 -10.87
CA TYR A 56 -12.32 -4.22 -10.23
C TYR A 56 -12.26 -4.73 -8.79
N ARG A 57 -11.64 -5.90 -8.58
CA ARG A 57 -11.60 -6.58 -7.28
C ARG A 57 -10.50 -5.95 -6.41
N ARG A 58 -10.98 -5.10 -5.51
CA ARG A 58 -10.26 -4.45 -4.41
C ARG A 58 -9.30 -5.42 -3.71
N ALA A 59 -8.09 -4.94 -3.43
CA ALA A 59 -7.01 -5.74 -2.85
C ALA A 59 -7.37 -6.36 -1.47
N PRO A 60 -6.83 -7.55 -1.11
CA PRO A 60 -7.31 -8.36 0.01
C PRO A 60 -7.00 -7.78 1.40
N PHE A 61 -6.17 -6.75 1.49
CA PHE A 61 -5.81 -6.11 2.76
C PHE A 61 -6.81 -5.06 3.23
N THR A 62 -7.80 -4.70 2.41
CA THR A 62 -9.01 -4.07 2.93
C THR A 62 -10.01 -5.19 3.20
N ALA A 63 -9.95 -5.80 4.39
CA ALA A 63 -11.09 -6.48 4.97
C ALA A 63 -12.16 -5.41 5.24
N ALA A 64 -12.79 -4.94 4.16
CA ALA A 64 -14.06 -4.27 4.22
C ALA A 64 -15.03 -5.32 4.76
N VAL A 65 -15.63 -4.98 5.90
CA VAL A 65 -16.84 -5.58 6.42
C VAL A 65 -17.83 -5.67 5.27
N SER A 66 -17.86 -6.81 4.59
CA SER A 66 -18.95 -7.20 3.70
C SER A 66 -20.10 -7.60 4.61
N ASP A 67 -20.79 -6.60 5.15
CA ASP A 67 -22.16 -6.79 5.59
C ASP A 67 -23.09 -6.22 4.52
N GLY A 68 -24.14 -6.98 4.25
CA GLY A 68 -24.84 -7.01 2.98
C GLY A 68 -25.51 -5.71 2.53
N GLY A 69 -25.63 -5.58 1.21
CA GLY A 69 -26.87 -5.11 0.58
C GLY A 69 -27.41 -3.73 0.98
N ARG A 70 -26.53 -2.77 1.28
CA ARG A 70 -26.93 -1.36 1.39
C ARG A 70 -25.92 -0.55 0.61
N THR A 71 -26.42 0.29 -0.30
CA THR A 71 -25.67 1.35 -0.97
C THR A 71 -25.01 2.21 0.10
N ALA A 72 -23.80 1.86 0.51
CA ALA A 72 -23.04 2.63 1.48
C ALA A 72 -22.75 3.98 0.82
N GLU A 73 -23.33 5.04 1.37
CA GLU A 73 -23.06 6.42 0.94
C GLU A 73 -21.54 6.63 1.02
N THR A 74 -20.90 6.85 -0.13
CA THR A 74 -19.46 7.12 -0.22
C THR A 74 -19.25 8.62 -0.35
N ALA A 75 -18.29 9.16 0.40
CA ALA A 75 -17.89 10.54 0.32
C ALA A 75 -16.79 10.69 -0.75
N GLY A 76 -17.04 11.53 -1.75
CA GLY A 76 -16.03 11.89 -2.75
C GLY A 76 -14.97 12.80 -2.13
N CYS A 77 -13.71 12.60 -2.49
CA CYS A 77 -12.65 13.54 -2.17
C CYS A 77 -12.68 14.71 -3.17
N ASP A 78 -12.76 15.94 -2.68
CA ASP A 78 -12.78 17.13 -3.54
C ASP A 78 -11.41 17.42 -4.20
N VAL A 79 -10.33 16.85 -3.67
CA VAL A 79 -8.97 17.04 -4.19
C VAL A 79 -8.65 16.08 -5.32
N CYS A 80 -8.95 14.78 -5.16
CA CYS A 80 -8.56 13.75 -6.12
C CYS A 80 -9.72 12.94 -6.70
N GLY A 81 -10.96 13.21 -6.31
CA GLY A 81 -12.16 12.52 -6.79
C GLY A 81 -12.33 11.08 -6.28
N ALA A 82 -11.42 10.58 -5.43
CA ALA A 82 -11.52 9.22 -4.92
C ALA A 82 -12.73 9.05 -3.99
N SER A 83 -13.43 7.93 -4.10
CA SER A 83 -14.53 7.57 -3.19
C SER A 83 -13.98 6.99 -1.88
N ASN A 84 -14.42 7.56 -0.76
CA ASN A 84 -14.04 7.16 0.58
C ASN A 84 -15.27 6.70 1.36
N PRO A 85 -15.12 5.83 2.37
CA PRO A 85 -16.23 5.50 3.26
C PRO A 85 -16.67 6.74 4.06
N PRO A 86 -17.93 6.82 4.49
CA PRO A 86 -18.51 8.03 5.08
C PRO A 86 -17.92 8.39 6.45
N TYR A 87 -17.19 7.46 7.09
CA TYR A 87 -16.49 7.67 8.35
C TYR A 87 -15.02 8.08 8.18
N ALA A 88 -14.50 8.17 6.96
CA ALA A 88 -13.11 8.54 6.73
C ALA A 88 -12.92 10.05 6.97
N SER A 89 -11.98 10.41 7.85
CA SER A 89 -11.54 11.80 8.06
C SER A 89 -10.50 12.26 7.04
N TYR A 90 -9.83 11.31 6.38
CA TYR A 90 -8.80 11.57 5.38
C TYR A 90 -9.01 10.68 4.16
N CYS A 91 -8.62 11.19 2.99
CA CYS A 91 -8.68 10.44 1.75
C CYS A 91 -7.66 9.28 1.76
N GLY A 92 -8.12 8.06 1.45
CA GLY A 92 -7.24 6.89 1.36
C GLY A 92 -6.26 6.91 0.17
N ALA A 93 -6.46 7.82 -0.79
CA ALA A 93 -5.61 7.94 -1.99
C ALA A 93 -4.60 9.09 -1.91
N CYS A 94 -5.04 10.29 -1.50
CA CYS A 94 -4.19 11.48 -1.48
C CYS A 94 -3.93 12.06 -0.08
N LEU A 95 -4.52 11.46 0.96
CA LEU A 95 -4.39 11.89 2.36
C LEU A 95 -4.85 13.32 2.66
N SER A 96 -5.57 13.98 1.74
CA SER A 96 -6.25 15.23 2.06
C SER A 96 -7.32 15.00 3.12
N ALA A 97 -7.58 16.01 3.95
CA ALA A 97 -8.76 16.00 4.81
C ALA A 97 -10.02 15.90 3.93
N LEU A 98 -10.99 15.11 4.39
CA LEU A 98 -12.33 15.09 3.84
C LEU A 98 -13.15 15.94 4.79
N ASP A 99 -13.68 17.08 4.33
CA ASP A 99 -14.44 18.00 5.17
C ASP A 99 -15.72 17.30 5.64
N GLY A 100 -15.63 16.65 6.80
CA GLY A 100 -16.70 15.92 7.44
C GLY A 100 -17.63 16.86 8.20
N ASP A 101 -18.56 17.48 7.49
CA ASP A 101 -19.73 18.14 8.08
C ASP A 101 -20.98 17.54 7.44
N SER A 102 -21.74 16.62 8.06
CA SER A 102 -22.74 16.98 9.07
C SER A 102 -23.43 15.72 9.63
N ARG A 103 -23.01 15.18 10.78
CA ARG A 103 -23.89 14.48 11.77
C ARG A 103 -23.11 14.01 13.00
N ALA A 104 -22.93 14.91 13.96
CA ALA A 104 -22.77 14.52 15.36
C ALA A 104 -24.18 14.42 16.00
N PRO A 105 -24.61 13.26 16.53
CA PRO A 105 -25.79 13.24 17.38
C PRO A 105 -25.43 13.78 18.77
N LYS A 106 -26.23 14.73 19.24
CA LYS A 106 -26.33 15.12 20.65
C LYS A 106 -27.30 14.17 21.36
#